data_AF-A0A1V5R0B9-F1
#
_entry.id   AF-A0A1V5R0B9-F1
#
_cell.length_a   1.000
_cell.length_b   1.000
_cell.length_c   1.000
_cell.angle_alpha   90.00
_cell.angle_beta   90.00
_cell.angle_gamma   90.00
#
_symmetry.space_group_name_H-M   'P 1'
#
loop_
_entity.id
_entity.type
_entity.pdbx_description
1 polymer ?
#
loop_
_entity_poly.entity_id
_entity_poly.type
_entity_poly.pdbx_seq_one_letter_code
_entity_poly.pdbx_strand_id
1 'polypeptide(L)'
;MLMVEAGTDQVPNDTTTVLKALALTRLLCPSTNIPSTTALATLDPASGRANGLLRGANVIMPNVTQPKYRELYQIYPGKAGLHETADITTARIRQQIESLGRSIGQGPGTSPALLRRDEA
;
A
#
# COMPACT_ATOMS: atom_id res chain seq x y z
N MET A 1 10.02 -10.36 25.73
CA MET A 1 9.82 -9.42 24.60
C MET A 1 10.63 -8.19 24.93
N LEU A 2 11.81 -8.03 24.33
CA LEU A 2 12.63 -6.84 24.52
C LEU A 2 12.03 -5.73 23.67
N MET A 3 11.50 -4.70 24.33
CA MET A 3 11.17 -3.44 23.68
C MET A 3 12.50 -2.78 23.33
N VAL A 4 12.93 -2.88 22.08
CA VAL A 4 14.05 -2.08 21.58
C VAL A 4 13.56 -0.64 21.58
N GLU A 5 14.08 0.18 22.49
CA GLU A 5 13.86 1.62 22.43
C GLU A 5 14.39 2.10 21.08
N ALA A 6 13.49 2.65 20.26
CA ALA A 6 13.88 3.30 19.03
C ALA A 6 14.85 4.42 19.40
N GLY A 7 16.06 4.40 18.82
CA GLY A 7 17.03 5.47 19.05
C GLY A 7 16.40 6.83 18.73
N THR A 8 16.79 7.87 19.47
CA THR A 8 16.19 9.21 19.39
C THR A 8 16.23 9.86 18.00
N ASP A 9 17.02 9.30 17.08
CA ASP A 9 17.17 9.77 15.70
C ASP A 9 16.20 9.10 14.72
N GLN A 10 15.35 8.18 15.17
CA GLN A 10 14.38 7.48 14.33
C GLN A 10 13.04 8.23 14.27
N VAL A 11 12.46 8.28 13.08
CA VAL A 11 11.08 8.76 12.92
C VAL A 11 10.10 7.78 13.56
N PRO A 12 8.95 8.26 14.08
CA PRO A 12 7.93 7.37 14.63
C PRO A 12 7.45 6.34 13.59
N ASN A 13 7.43 5.06 14.00
CA ASN A 13 6.88 3.97 13.19
C ASN A 13 5.37 3.85 13.38
N ASP A 14 4.64 4.88 12.99
CA ASP A 14 3.18 4.94 13.10
C ASP A 14 2.49 5.28 11.77
N THR A 15 1.19 5.01 11.72
CA THR A 15 0.38 5.25 10.52
C THR A 15 0.32 6.72 10.14
N THR A 16 0.27 7.63 11.12
CA THR A 16 0.23 9.08 10.89
C THR A 16 1.45 9.56 10.11
N THR A 17 2.64 9.10 10.50
CA THR A 17 3.91 9.45 9.87
C THR A 17 3.96 8.96 8.43
N VAL A 18 3.54 7.72 8.18
CA VAL A 18 3.45 7.14 6.82
C VAL A 18 2.43 7.90 5.96
N LEU A 19 1.25 8.22 6.50
CA LEU A 19 0.21 8.95 5.76
C LEU A 19 0.63 10.38 5.42
N LYS A 20 1.37 11.06 6.30
CA LYS A 20 1.98 12.37 6.00
C LYS A 20 3.00 12.26 4.88
N ALA A 21 3.87 11.25 4.90
CA ALA A 21 4.85 11.02 3.84
C ALA A 21 4.18 10.74 2.48
N LEU A 22 3.10 9.94 2.46
CA LEU A 22 2.30 9.70 1.25
C LEU A 22 1.68 10.99 0.70
N ALA A 23 1.04 11.78 1.56
CA ALA A 23 0.41 13.03 1.17
C ALA A 23 1.43 14.02 0.59
N LEU A 24 2.58 14.20 1.25
CA LEU A 24 3.67 15.06 0.78
C LEU A 24 4.25 14.55 -0.55
N THR A 25 4.44 13.23 -0.69
CA THR A 25 4.94 12.65 -1.94
C THR A 25 3.98 12.91 -3.10
N ARG A 26 2.66 12.79 -2.89
CA ARG A 26 1.68 13.14 -3.94
C ARG A 26 1.73 14.62 -4.30
N LEU A 27 1.87 15.52 -3.34
CA LEU A 27 1.95 16.96 -3.61
C LEU A 27 3.22 17.32 -4.41
N LEU A 28 4.36 16.74 -4.07
CA LEU A 28 5.64 17.00 -4.74
C LEU A 28 5.80 16.24 -6.06
N CYS A 29 5.18 15.07 -6.19
CA CYS A 29 5.26 14.19 -7.35
C CYS A 29 3.85 13.83 -7.84
N PRO A 30 3.10 14.80 -8.42
CA PRO A 30 1.68 14.68 -8.68
C PRO A 30 1.29 13.55 -9.65
N SER A 31 2.24 13.04 -10.43
CA SER A 31 1.96 12.05 -11.48
C SER A 31 2.69 10.73 -11.32
N THR A 32 3.31 10.51 -10.16
CA THR A 32 3.93 9.23 -9.84
C THR A 32 2.87 8.23 -9.39
N ASN A 33 3.06 6.96 -9.73
CA ASN A 33 2.31 5.87 -9.13
C ASN A 33 2.82 5.58 -7.72
N ILE A 34 1.95 5.68 -6.73
CA ILE A 34 2.30 5.54 -5.31
C ILE A 34 1.46 4.39 -4.74
N PRO A 35 2.07 3.33 -4.19
CA PRO A 35 1.34 2.22 -3.62
C PRO A 35 0.85 2.51 -2.20
N SER A 36 -0.37 2.07 -1.89
CA SER A 36 -0.80 1.85 -0.50
C SER A 36 -0.27 0.49 -0.07
N THR A 37 0.82 0.48 0.66
CA THR A 37 1.63 -0.72 0.91
C THR A 37 0.97 -1.71 1.88
N THR A 38 1.34 -2.98 1.78
CA THR A 38 0.93 -4.03 2.73
C THR A 38 1.41 -3.75 4.15
N ALA A 39 2.52 -3.04 4.32
CA ALA A 39 3.03 -2.63 5.63
C ALA A 39 2.05 -1.67 6.33
N LEU A 40 1.51 -0.68 5.61
CA LEU A 40 0.48 0.22 6.15
C LEU A 40 -0.80 -0.54 6.54
N ALA A 41 -1.22 -1.50 5.71
CA ALA A 41 -2.34 -2.39 6.03
C ALA A 41 -2.03 -3.38 7.17
N THR A 42 -0.75 -3.60 7.50
CA THR A 42 -0.34 -4.42 8.65
C THR A 42 -0.38 -3.60 9.95
N LEU A 43 0.06 -2.33 9.89
CA LEU A 43 -0.03 -1.40 11.03
C LEU A 43 -1.48 -1.04 11.39
N ASP A 44 -2.35 -0.91 10.38
CA ASP A 44 -3.78 -0.68 10.56
C ASP A 44 -4.58 -1.63 9.65
N PRO A 45 -4.94 -2.83 10.15
CA PRO A 45 -5.71 -3.81 9.39
C PRO A 45 -7.12 -3.35 9.01
N ALA A 46 -7.72 -2.45 9.80
CA ALA A 46 -9.09 -2.00 9.59
C ALA A 46 -9.16 -0.98 8.45
N SER A 47 -8.25 -0.01 8.43
CA SER A 47 -8.34 1.12 7.49
C SER A 47 -7.05 1.49 6.78
N GLY A 48 -5.91 0.87 7.06
CA GLY A 48 -4.59 1.30 6.55
C GLY A 48 -4.53 1.38 5.03
N ARG A 49 -5.07 0.38 4.32
CA ARG A 49 -5.11 0.39 2.85
C ARG A 49 -6.00 1.50 2.29
N ALA A 50 -7.21 1.63 2.83
CA ALA A 50 -8.15 2.68 2.43
C ALA A 50 -7.55 4.07 2.72
N ASN A 51 -6.90 4.20 3.88
CA ASN A 51 -6.28 5.45 4.29
C ASN A 51 -5.15 5.85 3.35
N GLY A 52 -4.27 4.91 2.97
CA GLY A 52 -3.23 5.18 1.99
C GLY A 52 -3.78 5.70 0.66
N LEU A 53 -4.84 5.06 0.14
CA LEU A 53 -5.51 5.51 -1.09
C LEU A 53 -6.13 6.91 -0.97
N LEU A 54 -6.72 7.23 0.18
CA LEU A 54 -7.32 8.54 0.43
C LEU A 54 -6.28 9.65 0.66
N ARG A 55 -5.02 9.31 0.94
CA ARG A 55 -3.93 10.27 1.22
C ARG A 55 -2.83 10.26 0.14
N GLY A 56 -3.19 9.95 -1.11
CA GLY A 56 -2.34 10.19 -2.27
C GLY A 56 -1.83 8.93 -2.98
N ALA A 57 -2.01 7.74 -2.42
CA ALA A 57 -1.73 6.50 -3.12
C ALA A 57 -2.78 6.24 -4.23
N ASN A 58 -2.35 5.57 -5.29
CA ASN A 58 -3.21 5.17 -6.40
C ASN A 58 -3.01 3.71 -6.85
N VAL A 59 -2.14 2.96 -6.16
CA VAL A 59 -1.82 1.56 -6.46
C VAL A 59 -2.09 0.68 -5.24
N ILE A 60 -2.61 -0.53 -5.46
CA ILE A 60 -2.69 -1.62 -4.48
C ILE A 60 -1.86 -2.80 -4.99
N MET A 61 -1.17 -3.50 -4.08
CA MET A 61 -0.32 -4.65 -4.40
C MET A 61 -0.89 -5.93 -3.75
N PRO A 62 -1.75 -6.70 -4.45
CA PRO A 62 -2.27 -7.96 -3.92
C PRO A 62 -1.15 -9.00 -3.76
N ASN A 63 -1.24 -9.82 -2.72
CA ASN A 63 -0.32 -10.94 -2.53
C ASN A 63 -0.76 -12.12 -3.42
N VAL A 64 -0.03 -12.34 -4.51
CA VAL A 64 -0.26 -13.46 -5.46
C VAL A 64 0.66 -14.66 -5.20
N THR A 65 1.47 -14.62 -4.14
CA THR A 65 2.35 -15.75 -3.77
C THR A 65 1.52 -16.97 -3.40
N GLN A 66 1.96 -18.17 -3.83
CA GLN A 66 1.28 -19.43 -3.50
C GLN A 66 1.24 -19.63 -1.97
N PRO A 67 0.12 -20.09 -1.38
CA PRO A 67 -0.06 -20.18 0.07
C PRO A 67 1.11 -20.83 0.82
N LYS A 68 1.62 -21.97 0.32
CA LYS A 68 2.74 -22.71 0.91
C LYS A 68 4.05 -21.92 1.07
N TYR A 69 4.22 -20.81 0.35
CA TYR A 69 5.44 -19.98 0.40
C TYR A 69 5.24 -18.64 1.08
N ARG A 70 4.01 -18.27 1.47
CA ARG A 70 3.73 -16.94 2.03
C ARG A 70 4.39 -16.71 3.38
N GLU A 71 4.36 -17.74 4.23
CA GLU A 71 5.00 -17.69 5.54
C GLU A 71 6.52 -17.59 5.45
N LEU A 72 7.11 -18.09 4.36
CA LEU A 72 8.54 -17.97 4.09
C LEU A 72 8.95 -16.54 3.69
N TYR A 73 7.99 -15.67 3.35
CA TYR A 73 8.23 -14.29 2.94
C TYR A 73 7.64 -13.27 3.93
N GLN A 74 7.88 -13.50 5.22
CA GLN A 74 7.54 -12.62 6.34
C GLN A 74 8.68 -11.64 6.65
N ILE A 75 8.86 -10.65 5.77
CA ILE A 75 9.85 -9.57 5.95
C ILE A 75 9.57 -8.65 7.16
N TYR A 76 8.40 -8.79 7.80
CA TYR A 76 8.05 -8.20 9.09
C TYR A 76 6.98 -9.06 9.77
N PRO A 77 6.92 -9.07 11.12
CA PRO A 77 5.93 -9.84 11.86
C PRO A 77 4.52 -9.36 11.58
N GLY A 78 3.57 -10.30 11.52
CA GLY A 78 2.14 -9.98 11.34
C GLY A 78 1.77 -9.49 9.94
N LYS A 79 2.64 -9.66 8.94
CA LYS A 79 2.40 -9.22 7.56
C LYS A 79 1.00 -9.60 7.06
N ALA A 80 0.22 -8.61 6.62
CA ALA A 80 -1.12 -8.85 6.10
C ALA A 80 -1.13 -9.74 4.84
N GLY A 81 -2.19 -10.54 4.68
CA GLY A 81 -2.40 -11.39 3.50
C GLY A 81 -1.64 -12.72 3.49
N LEU A 82 -1.32 -13.29 4.66
CA LEU A 82 -0.72 -14.63 4.77
C LEU A 82 -1.72 -15.75 4.46
N HIS A 83 -2.96 -15.64 4.95
CA HIS A 83 -3.93 -16.75 4.92
C HIS A 83 -5.07 -16.58 3.89
N GLU A 84 -5.14 -15.46 3.14
CA GLU A 84 -6.22 -15.18 2.19
C GLU A 84 -5.91 -15.73 0.79
N THR A 85 -6.82 -16.43 0.11
CA THR A 85 -6.57 -16.84 -1.29
C THR A 85 -6.48 -15.62 -2.21
N ALA A 86 -5.79 -15.76 -3.35
CA ALA A 86 -5.63 -14.65 -4.32
C ALA A 86 -6.99 -14.13 -4.82
N ASP A 87 -7.96 -15.02 -5.03
CA ASP A 87 -9.30 -14.67 -5.49
C ASP A 87 -10.09 -13.88 -4.44
N ILE A 88 -10.06 -14.34 -3.18
CA ILE A 88 -10.69 -13.63 -2.05
C ILE A 88 -10.05 -12.25 -1.89
N THR A 89 -8.73 -12.17 -2.01
CA THR A 89 -7.97 -10.91 -1.93
C THR A 89 -8.41 -9.94 -3.04
N THR A 90 -8.57 -10.43 -4.27
CA THR A 90 -8.95 -9.61 -5.42
C THR A 90 -10.38 -9.07 -5.30
N ALA A 91 -11.33 -9.91 -4.89
CA ALA A 91 -12.72 -9.49 -4.68
C ALA A 91 -12.84 -8.43 -3.56
N ARG A 92 -12.13 -8.63 -2.43
CA ARG A 92 -12.09 -7.65 -1.33
C ARG A 92 -11.47 -6.33 -1.75
N ILE A 93 -10.38 -6.37 -2.51
CA ILE A 93 -9.73 -5.15 -3.03
C ILE A 93 -10.68 -4.38 -3.95
N ARG A 94 -11.41 -5.08 -4.85
CA ARG A 94 -12.39 -4.45 -5.73
C ARG A 94 -13.47 -3.74 -4.93
N GLN A 95 -14.10 -4.44 -3.98
CA GLN A 95 -15.14 -3.87 -3.12
C GLN A 95 -14.61 -2.67 -2.32
N GLN A 96 -13.39 -2.74 -1.80
CA GLN A 96 -12.78 -1.64 -1.07
C GLN A 96 -12.58 -0.42 -1.96
N ILE A 97 -12.06 -0.59 -3.18
CA ILE A 97 -11.85 0.51 -4.13
C ILE A 97 -13.19 1.18 -4.49
N GLU A 98 -14.22 0.38 -4.77
CA GLU A 98 -15.57 0.86 -5.08
C GLU A 98 -16.19 1.61 -3.89
N SER A 99 -16.05 1.10 -2.67
CA SER A 99 -16.56 1.75 -1.46
C SER A 99 -15.94 3.12 -1.18
N LEU A 100 -14.75 3.39 -1.74
CA LEU A 100 -14.05 4.68 -1.65
C LEU A 100 -14.44 5.63 -2.79
N GLY A 101 -15.41 5.26 -3.63
CA GLY A 101 -15.80 6.05 -4.81
C GLY A 101 -14.72 6.09 -5.90
N ARG A 102 -13.82 5.10 -5.94
CA ARG A 102 -12.75 4.98 -6.93
C ARG A 102 -13.06 3.87 -7.93
N SER A 103 -12.39 3.89 -9.08
CA SER A 103 -12.49 2.86 -10.10
C SER A 103 -11.20 2.04 -10.21
N ILE A 104 -11.34 0.80 -10.70
CA ILE A 104 -10.20 -0.06 -11.04
C ILE A 104 -9.56 0.47 -12.33
N GLY A 105 -8.25 0.68 -12.29
CA GLY A 105 -7.47 1.09 -13.45
C GLY A 105 -7.52 0.03 -14.56
N GLN A 106 -7.55 0.48 -15.81
CA GLN A 106 -7.51 -0.38 -16.99
C GLN A 106 -6.11 -0.38 -17.59
N GLY A 107 -5.73 -1.50 -18.20
CA GLY A 107 -4.44 -1.67 -18.85
C GLY A 107 -3.26 -1.79 -17.87
N PRO A 108 -2.02 -1.55 -18.34
CA PRO A 108 -0.80 -1.82 -17.57
C PRO A 108 -0.57 -0.88 -16.37
N GLY A 109 -1.28 0.25 -16.29
CA GLY A 109 -1.09 1.24 -15.23
C GLY A 109 0.19 2.08 -15.38
N THR A 110 0.62 2.35 -16.61
CA THR A 110 1.79 3.20 -16.91
C THR A 110 1.71 4.54 -16.17
N SER A 111 2.82 4.97 -15.58
CA SER A 111 2.89 6.24 -14.85
C SER A 111 2.60 7.42 -15.78
N PRO A 112 1.67 8.34 -15.44
CA PRO A 112 1.47 9.56 -16.21
C PRO A 112 2.73 10.43 -16.31
N ALA A 113 3.65 10.33 -15.34
CA ALA A 113 4.94 11.00 -15.41
C ALA A 113 5.84 10.45 -16.53
N LEU A 114 5.72 9.17 -16.88
CA LEU A 114 6.47 8.57 -17.99
C LEU A 114 5.86 8.99 -19.33
N LEU A 115 4.53 8.90 -19.46
CA LEU A 115 3.81 9.29 -20.68
C LEU A 115 4.15 10.73 -21.11
N ARG A 116 4.24 11.66 -20.15
CA ARG A 116 4.63 13.05 -20.44
C ARG A 116 6.08 13.26 -20.86
N ARG A 117 6.98 12.32 -20.58
CA ARG A 117 8.37 12.40 -21.07
C ARG A 117 8.44 12.03 -22.54
N ASP A 118 7.62 11.08 -22.97
CA ASP A 118 7.60 10.60 -24.35
C ASP A 118 6.87 11.59 -25.29
N GLU A 119 6.08 12.52 -24.74
CA GLU A 119 5.37 13.60 -25.45
C GLU A 119 6.19 14.90 -25.61
N ALA A 120 7.36 15.01 -24.96
CA ALA A 120 8.21 16.21 -24.94
C ALA A 120 9.44 16.06 -25.86
#